data_AF-A0A6N2L6T5-F1
#
_entry.id   AF-A0A6N2L6T5-F1
#
_cell.length_a   1.000
_cell.length_b   1.000
_cell.length_c   1.000
_cell.angle_alpha   90.00
_cell.angle_beta   90.00
_cell.angle_gamma   90.00
#
_symmetry.space_group_name_H-M   'P 1'
#
loop_
_entity.id
_entity.type
_entity.pdbx_description
1 polymer ?
#
loop_
_entity_poly.entity_id
_entity_poly.type
_entity_poly.pdbx_seq_one_letter_code
_entity_poly.pdbx_strand_id
1 'polypeptide(L)'
;MVQRLTYRKRHSYATKSNQHRVVKTPGGKLVYQTTKKRASGPKCPVTGKRIQGWLIHANLSVVAGYSILNSAVVYKACSDGTCFDRVLTFLQIPHLRPAEYKRSRLSRNRRTVNRAYGGVLSGSAVRERIIRAFLVEEQKIVKKVLKIQKAKEKHASKS
;
A
#
# COMPACT_ATOMS: atom_id res chain seq x y z
N MET A 1 30.44 -24.31 25.05
CA MET A 1 30.61 -23.64 23.75
C MET A 1 29.28 -23.55 23.02
N VAL A 2 29.00 -22.45 22.30
CA VAL A 2 27.79 -22.30 21.49
C VAL A 2 27.87 -23.22 20.25
N GLN A 3 26.76 -23.85 19.87
CA GLN A 3 26.70 -24.74 18.71
C GLN A 3 27.04 -23.96 17.42
N ARG A 4 28.11 -24.38 16.71
CA ARG A 4 28.50 -23.82 15.41
C ARG A 4 27.58 -24.31 14.30
N LEU A 5 27.39 -23.48 13.27
CA LEU A 5 26.45 -23.73 12.17
C LEU A 5 27.14 -23.69 10.82
N THR A 6 26.79 -24.61 9.93
CA THR A 6 27.29 -24.71 8.56
C THR A 6 26.17 -24.47 7.55
N TYR A 7 26.51 -23.89 6.39
CA TYR A 7 25.53 -23.70 5.32
C TYR A 7 25.06 -25.04 4.77
N ARG A 8 23.74 -25.19 4.61
CA ARG A 8 23.13 -26.44 4.10
C ARG A 8 23.03 -26.51 2.58
N LYS A 9 23.16 -25.38 1.89
CA LYS A 9 23.13 -25.33 0.42
C LYS A 9 24.53 -25.51 -0.13
N ARG A 10 24.63 -26.05 -1.35
CA ARG A 10 25.89 -26.18 -2.11
C ARG A 10 26.68 -24.87 -2.19
N HIS A 11 26.00 -23.73 -2.26
CA HIS A 11 26.64 -22.41 -2.30
C HIS A 11 27.14 -22.00 -0.90
N SER A 12 28.46 -21.91 -0.76
CA SER A 12 29.18 -21.64 0.50
C SER A 12 29.37 -20.17 0.85
N TYR A 13 29.17 -19.23 -0.09
CA TYR A 13 29.43 -17.80 0.17
C TYR A 13 28.24 -17.06 0.80
N ALA A 14 28.55 -15.99 1.54
CA ALA A 14 27.59 -15.11 2.24
C ALA A 14 26.99 -14.04 1.30
N THR A 15 26.17 -14.47 0.35
CA THR A 15 25.53 -13.56 -0.62
C THR A 15 24.15 -13.08 -0.16
N LYS A 16 23.61 -12.01 -0.77
CA LYS A 16 22.25 -11.49 -0.47
C LYS A 16 21.14 -12.52 -0.70
N SER A 17 21.36 -13.53 -1.55
CA SER A 17 20.42 -14.63 -1.80
C SER A 17 20.58 -15.80 -0.84
N ASN A 18 21.74 -15.93 -0.21
CA ASN A 18 22.08 -17.00 0.73
C ASN A 18 22.04 -16.49 2.18
N GLN A 19 20.99 -15.72 2.49
CA GLN A 19 20.73 -15.24 3.85
C GLN A 19 19.98 -16.33 4.62
N HIS A 20 20.36 -16.56 5.88
CA HIS A 20 19.79 -17.63 6.68
C HIS A 20 19.27 -17.12 8.02
N ARG A 21 18.24 -17.79 8.54
CA ARG A 21 17.76 -17.61 9.91
C ARG A 21 18.17 -18.82 10.72
N VAL A 22 18.73 -18.59 11.91
CA VAL A 22 18.99 -19.65 12.87
C VAL A 22 17.67 -20.07 13.51
N VAL A 23 17.31 -21.34 13.40
CA VAL A 23 16.07 -21.90 13.95
C VAL A 23 16.43 -23.12 14.81
N LYS A 24 15.80 -23.23 15.99
CA LYS A 24 15.85 -24.45 16.83
C LYS A 24 14.91 -25.49 16.23
N THR A 25 15.44 -26.68 15.95
CA THR A 25 14.62 -27.81 15.52
C THR A 25 13.96 -28.48 16.74
N PRO A 26 12.88 -29.26 16.55
CA PRO A 26 12.26 -30.03 17.64
C PRO A 26 13.25 -30.95 18.38
N GLY A 27 14.28 -31.46 17.69
CA GLY A 27 15.38 -32.23 18.30
C GLY A 27 16.43 -31.40 19.02
N GLY A 28 16.14 -30.13 19.34
CA GLY A 28 17.00 -29.25 20.14
C GLY A 28 18.24 -28.69 19.41
N LYS A 29 18.45 -29.01 18.13
CA LYS A 29 19.62 -28.57 17.36
C LYS A 29 19.36 -27.22 16.69
N LEU A 30 20.35 -26.33 16.75
CA LEU A 30 20.33 -25.10 15.95
C LEU A 30 20.70 -25.40 14.50
N VAL A 31 19.91 -24.89 13.55
CA VAL A 31 20.08 -25.13 12.12
C VAL A 31 19.79 -23.86 11.31
N TYR A 32 20.54 -23.64 10.22
CA TYR A 32 20.24 -22.58 9.25
C TYR A 32 19.05 -22.97 8.35
N GLN A 33 18.03 -22.12 8.32
CA GLN A 33 16.98 -22.13 7.30
C GLN A 33 17.20 -20.99 6.32
N THR A 34 17.10 -21.27 5.02
CA THR A 34 17.24 -20.24 3.99
C THR A 34 16.07 -19.26 4.06
N THR A 35 16.39 -17.97 4.12
CA THR A 35 15.42 -16.89 4.03
C THR A 35 15.37 -16.34 2.61
N LYS A 36 14.17 -15.98 2.14
CA LYS A 36 14.01 -15.29 0.85
C LYS A 36 14.36 -13.81 1.03
N LYS A 37 14.85 -13.16 -0.04
CA LYS A 37 15.06 -11.70 -0.02
C LYS A 37 13.71 -11.01 0.23
N ARG A 38 13.71 -10.00 1.10
CA ARG A 38 12.53 -9.16 1.37
C ARG A 38 12.16 -8.41 0.09
N ALA A 39 10.87 -8.40 -0.26
CA ALA A 39 10.36 -7.67 -1.41
C ALA A 39 10.16 -6.19 -1.06
N SER A 40 10.44 -5.31 -2.01
CA SER A 40 10.00 -3.92 -1.94
C SER A 40 8.54 -3.82 -2.38
N GLY A 41 7.75 -3.04 -1.66
CA GLY A 41 6.36 -2.78 -2.02
C GLY A 41 6.18 -1.90 -3.25
N PRO A 42 4.98 -1.92 -3.88
CA PRO A 42 4.67 -1.05 -5.00
C PRO A 42 4.64 0.42 -4.55
N LYS A 43 5.26 1.27 -5.35
CA LYS A 43 5.36 2.71 -5.11
C LYS A 43 4.64 3.48 -6.21
N CYS A 44 4.08 4.62 -5.84
CA CYS A 44 3.56 5.57 -6.81
C CYS A 44 4.74 6.24 -7.55
N PRO A 45 4.74 6.34 -8.89
CA PRO A 45 5.81 6.98 -9.64
C PRO A 45 5.85 8.51 -9.45
N VAL A 46 4.71 9.15 -9.16
CA VAL A 46 4.63 10.62 -9.01
C VAL A 46 5.05 11.05 -7.61
N THR A 47 4.54 10.37 -6.58
CA THR A 47 4.75 10.79 -5.18
C THR A 47 5.86 10.00 -4.49
N GLY A 48 6.36 8.91 -5.07
CA GLY A 48 7.32 7.99 -4.43
C GLY A 48 6.79 7.22 -3.21
N LYS A 49 5.61 7.61 -2.71
CA LYS A 49 4.94 6.99 -1.57
C LYS A 49 4.47 5.58 -1.90
N ARG A 50 4.47 4.71 -0.90
CA ARG A 50 3.95 3.34 -1.03
C ARG A 50 2.45 3.36 -1.26
N ILE A 51 1.96 2.47 -2.11
CA ILE A 51 0.53 2.41 -2.42
C ILE A 51 -0.19 1.69 -1.28
N GLN A 52 -1.13 2.41 -0.66
CA GLN A 52 -2.04 1.85 0.35
C GLN A 52 -3.18 1.09 -0.34
N GLY A 53 -3.56 -0.06 0.23
CA GLY A 53 -4.77 -0.78 -0.16
C GLY A 53 -6.03 -0.08 0.36
N TRP A 54 -7.19 -0.43 -0.20
CA TRP A 54 -8.48 0.03 0.31
C TRP A 54 -9.09 -1.06 1.19
N LEU A 55 -9.77 -0.65 2.26
CA LEU A 55 -10.58 -1.53 3.11
C LEU A 55 -11.69 -2.12 2.25
N ILE A 56 -11.66 -3.44 2.04
CA ILE A 56 -12.93 -4.17 1.99
C ILE A 56 -13.16 -4.52 3.45
N HIS A 57 -14.20 -3.96 4.06
CA HIS A 57 -14.66 -4.41 5.37
C HIS A 57 -14.77 -5.93 5.30
N ALA A 58 -13.90 -6.65 6.02
CA ALA A 58 -14.22 -8.00 6.36
C ALA A 58 -15.44 -7.86 7.27
N ASN A 59 -16.57 -8.46 6.85
CA ASN A 59 -17.79 -8.48 7.64
C ASN A 59 -17.42 -8.73 9.10
N LEU A 60 -17.83 -7.80 9.97
CA LEU A 60 -17.86 -7.99 11.41
C LEU A 60 -18.99 -8.98 11.71
N SER A 61 -18.87 -10.21 11.21
CA SER A 61 -19.74 -11.31 11.55
C SER A 61 -19.01 -12.13 12.60
N VAL A 62 -19.68 -12.26 13.76
CA VAL A 62 -19.32 -13.00 14.97
C VAL A 62 -18.48 -12.23 15.98
N VAL A 63 -19.15 -11.39 16.78
CA VAL A 63 -19.36 -11.73 18.21
C VAL A 63 -20.76 -11.24 18.63
N ALA A 64 -21.78 -12.04 18.35
CA ALA A 64 -23.01 -11.95 19.15
C ALA A 64 -22.65 -12.47 20.54
N GLY A 65 -22.57 -11.56 21.51
CA GLY A 65 -22.20 -11.90 22.89
C GLY A 65 -21.39 -10.83 23.61
N TYR A 66 -21.75 -9.55 23.47
CA TYR A 66 -21.41 -8.55 24.49
C TYR A 66 -22.72 -8.04 25.08
N SER A 67 -22.98 -8.51 26.29
CA SER A 67 -24.06 -8.08 27.16
C SER A 67 -23.98 -6.58 27.34
N ILE A 68 -25.06 -5.89 26.98
CA ILE A 68 -25.28 -4.49 27.32
C ILE A 68 -25.61 -4.47 28.81
N LEU A 69 -24.63 -4.13 29.64
CA LEU A 69 -24.91 -3.56 30.95
C LEU A 69 -24.24 -2.20 31.06
N ASN A 70 -25.15 -1.23 31.15
CA ASN A 70 -25.01 0.18 31.43
C ASN A 70 -23.90 0.55 32.42
N SER A 71 -23.39 1.76 32.20
CA SER A 71 -22.91 2.67 33.23
C SER A 71 -21.64 2.28 33.98
N ALA A 72 -20.48 2.54 33.38
CA ALA A 72 -19.37 3.19 34.08
C ALA A 72 -18.23 3.49 33.10
N VAL A 73 -18.01 4.79 32.92
CA VAL A 73 -16.72 5.43 32.72
C VAL A 73 -15.53 4.55 33.15
N VAL A 74 -14.83 3.97 32.18
CA VAL A 74 -13.42 3.58 32.36
C VAL A 74 -12.64 4.20 31.21
N TYR A 75 -12.32 5.49 31.37
CA TYR A 75 -11.11 6.03 30.80
C TYR A 75 -9.96 5.22 31.40
N LYS A 76 -9.41 4.27 30.64
CA LYS A 76 -8.17 3.60 31.05
C LYS A 76 -7.05 4.61 30.87
N ALA A 77 -6.73 5.28 31.96
CA ALA A 77 -5.59 6.18 32.09
C ALA A 77 -4.30 5.48 31.64
N CYS A 78 -3.54 6.24 30.87
CA CYS A 78 -2.23 5.88 30.35
C CYS A 78 -1.23 5.94 31.51
N SER A 79 -0.60 4.81 31.85
CA SER A 79 0.42 4.77 32.91
C SER A 79 1.80 4.30 32.45
N ASP A 80 2.00 3.97 31.17
CA ASP A 80 3.31 3.54 30.65
C ASP A 80 3.63 4.15 29.27
N GLY A 81 3.44 5.47 29.06
CA GLY A 81 4.07 6.19 27.95
C GLY A 81 3.86 5.70 26.50
N THR A 82 3.00 4.71 26.24
CA THR A 82 2.64 4.25 24.88
C THR A 82 1.17 4.57 24.61
N CYS A 83 0.84 5.86 24.70
CA CYS A 83 -0.37 6.43 24.14
C CYS A 83 -0.10 6.92 22.71
N PHE A 84 0.13 6.02 21.75
CA PHE A 84 -0.19 6.18 20.32
C PHE A 84 0.24 4.90 19.61
N ASP A 85 -0.71 4.07 19.19
CA ASP A 85 -0.62 3.11 18.08
C ASP A 85 -1.59 1.95 18.30
N ARG A 86 -2.88 2.30 18.44
CA ARG A 86 -3.91 1.37 17.97
C ARG A 86 -3.93 1.51 16.46
N VAL A 87 -2.96 0.85 15.83
CA VAL A 87 -2.70 0.83 14.39
C VAL A 87 -4.01 0.53 13.68
N LEU A 88 -4.58 1.53 13.02
CA LEU A 88 -5.42 1.35 11.85
C LEU A 88 -4.58 0.51 10.88
N THR A 89 -4.72 -0.82 10.92
CA THR A 89 -4.00 -1.70 10.00
C THR A 89 -4.67 -1.58 8.64
N PHE A 90 -4.33 -0.52 7.91
CA PHE A 90 -4.49 -0.41 6.47
C PHE A 90 -3.83 -1.65 5.87
N LEU A 91 -4.62 -2.61 5.38
CA LEU A 91 -4.10 -3.76 4.63
C LEU A 91 -3.47 -3.25 3.34
N GLN A 92 -2.17 -3.00 3.42
CA GLN A 92 -1.30 -2.59 2.33
C GLN A 92 -1.31 -3.66 1.23
N ILE A 93 -1.18 -3.28 -0.05
CA ILE A 93 -0.93 -4.24 -1.13
C ILE A 93 0.25 -5.13 -0.71
N PRO A 94 0.11 -6.46 -0.69
CA PRO A 94 1.05 -7.34 -0.04
C PRO A 94 2.43 -7.22 -0.69
N HIS A 95 3.45 -7.03 0.14
CA HIS A 95 4.84 -6.88 -0.28
C HIS A 95 5.48 -8.25 -0.43
N LEU A 96 5.14 -8.92 -1.54
CA LEU A 96 5.59 -10.27 -1.83
C LEU A 96 6.51 -10.31 -3.03
N ARG A 97 7.31 -11.38 -3.13
CA ARG A 97 8.17 -11.57 -4.31
C ARG A 97 7.31 -11.90 -5.53
N PRO A 98 7.79 -11.62 -6.76
CA PRO A 98 7.01 -11.89 -7.98
C PRO A 98 6.49 -13.33 -8.09
N ALA A 99 7.25 -14.31 -7.59
CA ALA A 99 6.85 -15.72 -7.56
C ALA A 99 5.64 -16.01 -6.63
N GLU A 100 5.49 -15.22 -5.56
CA GLU A 100 4.36 -15.31 -4.61
C GLU A 100 3.19 -14.43 -5.07
N TYR A 101 3.47 -13.37 -5.81
CA TYR A 101 2.47 -12.45 -6.36
C TYR A 101 1.67 -13.01 -7.56
N LYS A 102 2.00 -14.24 -8.00
CA LYS A 102 1.35 -14.91 -9.13
C LYS A 102 -0.14 -15.19 -8.86
N ARG A 103 -0.94 -15.20 -9.94
CA ARG A 103 -2.40 -15.46 -9.90
C ARG A 103 -2.78 -16.81 -9.30
N SER A 104 -1.92 -17.82 -9.42
CA SER A 104 -2.15 -19.15 -8.85
C SER A 104 -2.05 -19.18 -7.32
N ARG A 105 -1.34 -18.24 -6.68
CA ARG A 105 -1.16 -18.20 -5.23
C ARG A 105 -1.99 -17.14 -4.53
N LEU A 106 -2.30 -16.04 -5.22
CA LEU A 106 -3.05 -14.92 -4.65
C LEU A 106 -4.25 -14.56 -5.52
N SER A 107 -5.40 -14.41 -4.86
CA SER A 107 -6.63 -13.90 -5.48
C SER A 107 -6.45 -12.46 -5.97
N ARG A 108 -7.34 -12.02 -6.87
CA ARG A 108 -7.27 -10.67 -7.48
C ARG A 108 -7.46 -9.57 -6.44
N ASN A 109 -8.41 -9.75 -5.52
CA ASN A 109 -8.79 -8.74 -4.52
C ASN A 109 -7.63 -8.36 -3.60
N ARG A 110 -6.68 -9.27 -3.36
CA ARG A 110 -5.47 -8.99 -2.56
C ARG A 110 -4.37 -8.26 -3.36
N ARG A 111 -4.45 -8.21 -4.68
CA ARG A 111 -3.40 -7.65 -5.57
C ARG A 111 -3.78 -6.29 -6.16
N THR A 112 -5.06 -5.94 -6.18
CA THR A 112 -5.57 -4.75 -6.85
C THR A 112 -6.34 -3.86 -5.89
N VAL A 113 -6.52 -2.60 -6.28
CA VAL A 113 -7.40 -1.66 -5.58
C VAL A 113 -8.54 -1.27 -6.50
N ASN A 114 -9.77 -1.26 -5.99
CA ASN A 114 -10.98 -0.93 -6.76
C ASN A 114 -11.10 0.60 -6.96
N ARG A 115 -10.21 1.18 -7.76
CA ARG A 115 -10.27 2.58 -8.24
C ARG A 115 -9.52 2.73 -9.57
N ALA A 116 -9.70 3.87 -10.25
CA ALA A 116 -8.89 4.23 -11.41
C ALA A 116 -7.39 4.23 -11.06
N TYR A 117 -6.57 3.60 -11.92
CA TYR A 117 -5.13 3.39 -11.71
C TYR A 117 -4.76 2.69 -10.38
N GLY A 118 -5.64 1.83 -9.87
CA GLY A 118 -5.43 1.05 -8.65
C GLY A 118 -4.17 0.18 -8.72
N GLY A 119 -3.32 0.25 -7.69
CA GLY A 119 -2.05 -0.49 -7.65
C GLY A 119 -0.88 0.16 -8.40
N VAL A 120 -1.11 1.27 -9.11
CA VAL A 120 -0.06 2.03 -9.81
C VAL A 120 0.11 3.43 -9.23
N LEU A 121 -1.00 4.15 -8.99
CA LEU A 121 -0.98 5.51 -8.45
C LEU A 121 -1.55 5.57 -7.02
N SER A 122 -1.06 6.53 -6.21
CA SER A 122 -1.69 6.87 -4.93
C SER A 122 -3.04 7.57 -5.15
N GLY A 123 -3.95 7.47 -4.18
CA GLY A 123 -5.28 8.11 -4.29
C GLY A 123 -5.19 9.63 -4.50
N SER A 124 -4.24 10.30 -3.83
CA SER A 124 -3.94 11.71 -4.03
C SER A 124 -3.54 12.04 -5.47
N ALA A 125 -2.62 11.25 -6.05
CA ALA A 125 -2.14 11.46 -7.41
C ALA A 125 -3.24 11.21 -8.46
N VAL A 126 -4.16 10.28 -8.20
CA VAL A 126 -5.34 10.07 -9.05
C VAL A 126 -6.26 11.29 -8.99
N ARG A 127 -6.53 11.82 -7.78
CA ARG A 127 -7.36 13.03 -7.61
C ARG A 127 -6.76 14.24 -8.31
N GLU A 128 -5.46 14.47 -8.16
CA GLU A 128 -4.75 15.55 -8.86
C GLU A 128 -4.84 15.43 -10.38
N ARG A 129 -4.75 14.21 -10.93
CA ARG A 129 -4.89 14.00 -12.38
C ARG A 129 -6.29 14.32 -12.87
N ILE A 130 -7.32 13.92 -12.12
CA ILE A 130 -8.72 14.21 -12.47
C ILE A 130 -8.96 15.72 -12.45
N ILE A 131 -8.54 16.41 -11.38
CA ILE A 131 -8.72 17.86 -11.25
C ILE A 131 -7.93 18.60 -12.34
N ARG A 132 -6.66 18.24 -12.59
CA ARG A 132 -5.86 18.87 -13.64
C ARG A 132 -6.47 18.66 -15.03
N ALA A 133 -6.96 17.45 -15.33
CA ALA A 133 -7.63 17.18 -16.60
C ALA A 133 -8.88 18.05 -16.76
N PHE A 134 -9.73 18.10 -15.74
CA PHE A 134 -10.95 18.92 -15.74
C PHE A 134 -10.63 20.41 -15.96
N LEU A 135 -9.75 21.00 -15.15
CA LEU A 135 -9.41 22.42 -15.25
C LEU A 135 -8.77 22.79 -16.59
N VAL A 136 -7.97 21.89 -17.18
CA VAL A 136 -7.36 22.12 -18.49
C VAL A 136 -8.42 22.14 -19.59
N GLU A 137 -9.43 21.27 -19.53
CA GLU A 137 -10.53 21.31 -20.49
C GLU A 137 -11.36 22.59 -20.36
N GLU A 138 -11.69 23.01 -19.14
CA GLU A 138 -12.41 24.27 -18.89
C GLU A 138 -11.64 25.49 -19.44
N GLN A 139 -10.34 25.57 -19.12
CA GLN A 139 -9.49 26.64 -19.63
C GLN A 139 -9.36 26.63 -21.15
N LYS A 140 -9.37 25.46 -21.80
CA LYS A 140 -9.34 25.36 -23.27
C LYS A 140 -10.60 25.95 -23.88
N ILE A 141 -11.77 25.70 -23.30
CA ILE A 141 -13.04 26.25 -23.78
C ILE A 141 -13.04 27.77 -23.66
N VAL A 142 -12.70 28.29 -22.47
CA VAL A 142 -12.62 29.75 -22.24
C VAL A 142 -11.63 30.41 -23.19
N LYS A 143 -10.45 29.82 -23.38
CA LYS A 143 -9.45 30.32 -24.34
C LYS A 143 -9.95 30.32 -25.78
N LYS A 144 -10.76 29.34 -26.19
CA LYS A 144 -11.37 29.31 -27.54
C LYS A 144 -12.42 30.41 -27.70
N VAL A 145 -13.32 30.57 -26.72
CA VAL A 145 -14.37 31.59 -26.76
C VAL A 145 -13.79 33.01 -26.80
N LEU A 146 -12.82 33.30 -25.93
CA LEU A 146 -12.15 34.61 -25.91
C LEU A 146 -11.40 34.91 -27.21
N LYS A 147 -10.82 33.89 -27.87
CA LYS A 147 -10.20 34.06 -29.19
C LYS A 147 -11.23 34.39 -30.27
N ILE A 148 -12.40 33.75 -30.26
CA ILE A 148 -13.48 34.01 -31.21
C ILE A 148 -14.04 35.43 -31.04
N GLN A 149 -14.26 35.89 -29.80
CA GLN A 149 -14.74 37.25 -29.52
C GLN A 149 -13.74 38.31 -30.03
N LYS A 150 -12.45 38.17 -29.70
CA LYS A 150 -11.40 39.08 -30.19
C LYS A 150 -11.27 39.10 -31.71
N ALA A 151 -11.52 37.97 -32.38
CA ALA A 151 -11.51 37.91 -33.83
C ALA A 151 -12.72 38.66 -34.44
N LYS A 152 -13.91 38.53 -33.82
CA LYS A 152 -15.12 39.27 -34.21
C LYS A 152 -14.96 40.78 -34.05
N GLU A 153 -14.43 41.24 -32.91
CA GLU A 153 -14.18 42.66 -32.64
C GLU A 153 -13.20 43.28 -33.65
N LYS A 154 -12.11 42.57 -33.97
CA LYS A 154 -11.15 43.02 -34.99
C LYS A 154 -11.77 43.13 -36.37
N HIS A 155 -12.64 42.19 -36.75
CA HIS A 155 -13.35 42.26 -38.02
C HIS A 155 -14.32 43.46 -38.05
N ALA A 156 -15.02 43.72 -36.95
CA ALA A 156 -15.92 44.87 -36.83
C ALA A 156 -15.18 46.21 -36.94
N SER A 157 -13.96 46.33 -36.38
CA SER A 157 -13.15 47.57 -36.49
C SER A 157 -12.52 47.81 -37.86
N LYS A 158 -12.51 46.79 -38.74
CA LYS A 158 -11.87 46.84 -40.06
C LYS A 158 -12.89 47.01 -41.20
N SER A 159 -14.17 46.97 -40.86
CA SER A 159 -15.33 47.26 -41.72
C SER A 159 -15.75 48.69 -41.48
#